data_AF-A0A9X1Z7W3-F1
#
_entry.id   AF-A0A9X1Z7W3-F1
#
_cell.length_a   1.000
_cell.length_b   1.000
_cell.length_c   1.000
_cell.angle_alpha   90.00
_cell.angle_beta   90.00
_cell.angle_gamma   90.00
#
_symmetry.space_group_name_H-M   'P 1'
#
loop_
_entity.id
_entity.type
_entity.pdbx_description
1 polymer ?
#
loop_
_entity_poly.entity_id
_entity_poly.type
_entity_poly.pdbx_seq_one_letter_code
_entity_poly.pdbx_strand_id
1 'polypeptide(L)'
;MRHKGMYTASTSMLLILGAIGLTGCGGGSDDSSPDSGGGTPDGRLTGDVVYYAAACDVTQPAVGTDIIVHRKDGSILSQSKIPSTGKFDIAWPSEAYHFSYAQTINDELFVNSLLNVVAGDIGIVGGRNSNLDSACSCTDFNFSFDDIYFAYNGYTVYLNGDNKTRRANVCKKDGQYPPVNLVLTPSHDDGLTSYAAQIDVNNYAANRTIYVDPSIFENAANESVLLDAVLSSANSNIEYPDFRTFSETDYGRANWISWMMSPHVFPGLFDNNFITSSHFDYLGGDAYGEVYYYTSRRHRVTDPGDTQIVQLQQNQQKMLQSTDAILTSFSEDGASNYDFTGIGTGKTLLQVNFGQNGIAHWTIEAPLKGTFPDLDLPTNLQTPFEQITQANLSVMIYGYFSHSSSQYNQFRTKAVEIQRADLKTRSDFYDNYVIEQISVDIY
;
A
#
# COMPACT_ATOMS: atom_id res chain seq x y z
N MET A 1 -3.06 -28.74 48.32
CA MET A 1 -4.08 -27.73 48.71
C MET A 1 -4.46 -26.95 47.45
N ARG A 2 -5.76 -26.68 47.27
CA ARG A 2 -6.35 -26.05 46.08
C ARG A 2 -6.27 -24.51 46.13
N HIS A 3 -5.95 -23.89 45.00
CA HIS A 3 -6.47 -22.62 44.41
C HIS A 3 -5.90 -22.60 42.97
N LYS A 4 -6.62 -22.70 41.83
CA LYS A 4 -7.81 -22.08 41.20
C LYS A 4 -7.71 -20.57 40.89
N GLY A 5 -7.60 -20.28 39.58
CA GLY A 5 -7.88 -19.02 38.87
C GLY A 5 -6.71 -18.59 37.97
N MET A 6 -6.82 -18.20 36.70
CA MET A 6 -7.89 -18.17 35.68
C MET A 6 -7.19 -17.83 34.34
N TYR A 7 -7.68 -18.39 33.23
CA TYR A 7 -7.31 -18.18 31.81
C TYR A 7 -5.99 -18.78 31.28
N THR A 8 -6.17 -20.01 30.78
CA THR A 8 -5.44 -20.64 29.70
C THR A 8 -5.64 -19.89 28.38
N ALA A 9 -4.54 -19.35 27.83
CA ALA A 9 -4.31 -19.19 26.40
C ALA A 9 -2.83 -19.50 26.17
N SER A 10 -2.49 -20.79 26.33
CA SER A 10 -1.21 -21.35 25.91
C SER A 10 -1.49 -22.11 24.62
N THR A 11 -1.35 -21.41 23.50
CA THR A 11 -0.96 -22.00 22.23
C THR A 11 0.42 -21.45 21.95
N SER A 12 1.40 -22.19 22.45
CA SER A 12 2.81 -22.03 22.10
C SER A 12 2.94 -22.15 20.59
N MET A 13 3.11 -21.01 19.92
CA MET A 13 3.49 -20.93 18.52
C MET A 13 4.98 -21.27 18.47
N LEU A 14 5.29 -22.57 18.36
CA LEU A 14 6.65 -23.02 18.08
C LEU A 14 6.97 -22.64 16.62
N LEU A 15 7.50 -21.44 16.42
CA LEU A 15 8.21 -21.07 15.20
C LEU A 15 9.53 -21.85 15.17
N ILE A 16 9.48 -23.07 14.65
CA ILE A 16 10.68 -23.83 14.30
C ILE A 16 11.18 -23.25 12.98
N LEU A 17 12.14 -22.33 13.04
CA LEU A 17 13.03 -22.04 11.91
C LEU A 17 13.82 -23.32 11.59
N GLY A 18 13.29 -24.10 10.65
CA GLY A 18 13.98 -25.23 10.05
C GLY A 18 14.97 -24.73 9.01
N ALA A 19 16.26 -24.88 9.28
CA ALA A 19 17.32 -24.72 8.30
C ALA A 19 17.08 -25.66 7.11
N ILE A 20 16.88 -25.08 5.92
CA ILE A 20 16.71 -25.82 4.66
C ILE A 20 18.05 -26.49 4.31
N GLY A 21 18.12 -27.79 4.54
CA GLY A 21 19.16 -28.67 4.01
C GLY A 21 18.70 -29.26 2.68
N LEU A 22 19.14 -28.68 1.57
CA LEU A 22 18.97 -29.26 0.24
C LEU A 22 19.80 -30.54 0.09
N THR A 23 19.13 -31.70 0.10
CA THR A 23 19.66 -32.93 -0.50
C THR A 23 18.60 -33.56 -1.39
N GLY A 24 18.89 -33.77 -2.67
CA GLY A 24 18.12 -34.72 -3.48
C GLY A 24 18.06 -34.46 -4.97
N CYS A 25 19.11 -34.87 -5.68
CA CYS A 25 19.12 -35.08 -7.13
C CYS A 25 18.37 -36.40 -7.47
N GLY A 26 17.57 -36.42 -8.54
CA GLY A 26 17.02 -37.62 -9.19
C GLY A 26 15.67 -37.31 -9.87
N GLY A 27 15.51 -37.28 -11.19
CA GLY A 27 16.15 -38.05 -12.25
C GLY A 27 15.21 -39.19 -12.68
N GLY A 28 14.43 -38.99 -13.74
CA GLY A 28 13.56 -40.01 -14.33
C GLY A 28 12.85 -39.55 -15.61
N SER A 29 13.08 -40.30 -16.69
CA SER A 29 12.94 -39.96 -18.10
C SER A 29 11.54 -40.17 -18.71
N ASP A 30 11.30 -39.42 -19.81
CA ASP A 30 10.51 -39.66 -21.02
C ASP A 30 9.32 -40.66 -21.01
N ASP A 31 8.16 -40.16 -21.45
CA ASP A 31 7.50 -40.78 -22.60
C ASP A 31 6.60 -39.78 -23.35
N SER A 32 6.69 -39.84 -24.69
CA SER A 32 6.04 -38.92 -25.62
C SER A 32 4.82 -39.58 -26.27
N SER A 33 3.71 -38.84 -26.38
CA SER A 33 2.64 -39.12 -27.33
C SER A 33 1.94 -37.81 -27.69
N PRO A 34 1.91 -37.43 -28.99
CA PRO A 34 1.28 -36.19 -29.41
C PRO A 34 -0.20 -36.47 -29.70
N ASP A 35 -1.08 -36.05 -28.80
CA ASP A 35 -2.51 -36.04 -29.09
C ASP A 35 -2.91 -34.64 -29.56
N SER A 36 -3.11 -34.55 -30.87
CA SER A 36 -3.70 -33.40 -31.56
C SER A 36 -5.19 -33.31 -31.20
N GLY A 37 -5.56 -32.32 -30.39
CA GLY A 37 -6.95 -32.00 -30.05
C GLY A 37 -7.17 -30.50 -30.05
N GLY A 38 -8.09 -30.04 -30.91
CA GLY A 38 -8.40 -28.64 -31.24
C GLY A 38 -8.29 -27.65 -30.08
N GLY A 39 -7.31 -26.76 -30.17
CA GLY A 39 -7.10 -25.65 -29.25
C GLY A 39 -8.26 -24.66 -29.33
N THR A 40 -9.02 -24.58 -28.24
CA THR A 40 -9.71 -23.34 -27.85
C THR A 40 -8.70 -22.18 -27.99
N PRO A 41 -9.06 -21.01 -28.54
CA PRO A 41 -8.12 -19.90 -28.62
C PRO A 41 -7.54 -19.63 -27.23
N ASP A 42 -6.23 -19.84 -27.06
CA ASP A 42 -5.57 -19.54 -25.80
C ASP A 42 -5.81 -18.07 -25.48
N GLY A 43 -6.17 -17.80 -24.22
CA GLY A 43 -6.23 -16.43 -23.74
C GLY A 43 -4.86 -15.76 -23.90
N ARG A 44 -4.81 -14.43 -23.80
CA ARG A 44 -3.56 -13.69 -23.74
C ARG A 44 -3.49 -12.90 -22.46
N LEU A 45 -2.30 -12.81 -21.88
CA LEU A 45 -2.02 -11.90 -20.78
C LEU A 45 -1.15 -10.78 -21.29
N THR A 46 -1.60 -9.54 -21.09
CA THR A 46 -0.91 -8.33 -21.53
C THR A 46 -0.65 -7.40 -20.35
N GLY A 47 0.36 -6.55 -20.47
CA GLY A 47 0.61 -5.50 -19.50
C GLY A 47 1.88 -4.71 -19.81
N ASP A 48 2.15 -3.70 -18.98
CA ASP A 48 3.38 -2.92 -19.01
C ASP A 48 4.11 -3.11 -17.67
N VAL A 49 5.43 -3.26 -17.72
CA VAL A 49 6.30 -3.27 -16.54
C VAL A 49 7.24 -2.09 -16.60
N VAL A 50 7.14 -1.21 -15.60
CA VAL A 50 7.87 0.07 -15.58
C VAL A 50 8.61 0.29 -14.26
N TYR A 51 9.71 1.03 -14.35
CA TYR A 51 10.25 1.77 -13.22
C TYR A 51 9.65 3.17 -13.23
N TYR A 52 9.32 3.70 -12.05
CA TYR A 52 8.85 5.08 -11.92
C TYR A 52 9.63 5.86 -10.88
N ALA A 53 9.77 7.17 -11.11
CA ALA A 53 10.22 8.12 -10.10
C ALA A 53 9.05 8.43 -9.16
N ALA A 54 9.30 8.54 -7.85
CA ALA A 54 8.22 8.95 -6.93
C ALA A 54 8.04 10.46 -6.91
N ALA A 55 9.08 11.20 -7.28
CA ALA A 55 9.11 12.66 -7.20
C ALA A 55 8.39 13.34 -8.37
N CYS A 56 8.23 12.67 -9.51
CA CYS A 56 7.61 13.22 -10.72
C CYS A 56 7.04 12.12 -11.63
N ASP A 57 6.45 12.47 -12.76
CA ASP A 57 5.76 11.54 -13.66
C ASP A 57 6.72 10.84 -14.66
N VAL A 58 7.99 10.71 -14.30
CA VAL A 58 9.00 10.02 -15.12
C VAL A 58 8.87 8.51 -14.94
N THR A 59 8.66 7.82 -16.05
CA THR A 59 8.65 6.36 -16.13
C THR A 59 9.64 5.84 -17.15
N GLN A 60 10.20 4.66 -16.91
CA GLN A 60 11.08 3.95 -17.83
C GLN A 60 10.64 2.48 -17.95
N PRO A 61 10.71 1.87 -19.15
CA PRO A 61 10.55 0.43 -19.30
C PRO A 61 11.48 -0.38 -18.36
N ALA A 62 10.92 -1.34 -17.62
CA ALA A 62 11.68 -2.28 -16.80
C ALA A 62 12.16 -3.47 -17.65
N VAL A 63 13.07 -3.19 -18.57
CA VAL A 63 13.60 -4.17 -19.53
C VAL A 63 14.34 -5.30 -18.80
N GLY A 64 14.10 -6.54 -19.20
CA GLY A 64 14.78 -7.71 -18.65
C GLY A 64 14.17 -8.28 -17.36
N THR A 65 13.15 -7.63 -16.79
CA THR A 65 12.31 -8.16 -15.71
C THR A 65 11.81 -9.56 -16.08
N ASP A 66 11.94 -10.50 -15.16
CA ASP A 66 11.46 -11.86 -15.35
C ASP A 66 9.93 -11.88 -15.22
N ILE A 67 9.28 -12.56 -16.15
CA ILE A 67 7.87 -12.94 -16.09
C ILE A 67 7.81 -14.45 -15.90
N ILE A 68 6.99 -14.89 -14.95
CA ILE A 68 6.80 -16.29 -14.64
C ILE A 68 5.29 -16.57 -14.68
N VAL A 69 4.89 -17.55 -15.48
CA VAL A 69 3.53 -18.08 -15.48
C VAL A 69 3.55 -19.38 -14.71
N HIS A 70 2.63 -19.55 -13.77
CA HIS A 70 2.53 -20.76 -12.96
C HIS A 70 1.22 -21.49 -13.22
N ARG A 71 1.26 -22.81 -13.01
CA ARG A 71 0.06 -23.65 -12.90
C ARG A 71 -0.62 -23.42 -11.56
N LYS A 72 -1.77 -24.06 -11.37
CA LYS A 72 -2.58 -23.95 -10.14
C LYS A 72 -1.89 -24.46 -8.88
N ASP A 73 -0.95 -25.39 -9.01
CA ASP A 73 -0.16 -25.90 -7.90
C ASP A 73 1.03 -25.00 -7.52
N GLY A 74 1.31 -23.97 -8.33
CA GLY A 74 2.43 -23.05 -8.18
C GLY A 74 3.68 -23.41 -9.00
N SER A 75 3.69 -24.57 -9.66
CA SER A 75 4.79 -24.97 -10.54
C SER A 75 4.94 -24.05 -11.75
N ILE A 76 6.18 -23.84 -12.19
CA ILE A 76 6.47 -22.99 -13.35
C ILE A 76 5.93 -23.66 -14.62
N LEU A 77 5.08 -22.92 -15.33
CA LEU A 77 4.59 -23.26 -16.66
C LEU A 77 5.51 -22.69 -17.75
N SER A 78 5.87 -21.41 -17.61
CA SER A 78 6.76 -20.74 -18.55
C SER A 78 7.46 -19.56 -17.89
N GLN A 79 8.61 -19.19 -18.45
CA GLN A 79 9.36 -18.00 -18.06
C GLN A 79 9.73 -17.20 -19.31
N SER A 80 9.64 -15.89 -19.22
CA SER A 80 10.14 -14.97 -20.25
C SER A 80 10.70 -13.71 -19.62
N LYS A 81 11.25 -12.81 -20.44
CA LYS A 81 11.76 -11.51 -19.98
C LYS A 81 11.04 -10.38 -20.70
N ILE A 82 10.84 -9.28 -19.98
CA ILE A 82 10.26 -8.06 -20.52
C ILE A 82 11.16 -7.51 -21.64
N PRO A 83 10.60 -7.26 -22.85
CA PRO A 83 11.37 -6.73 -23.97
C PRO A 83 11.70 -5.24 -23.77
N SER A 84 12.46 -4.67 -24.70
CA SER A 84 12.91 -3.27 -24.64
C SER A 84 11.79 -2.23 -24.56
N THR A 85 10.57 -2.59 -24.96
CA THR A 85 9.40 -1.72 -24.91
C THR A 85 8.79 -1.60 -23.51
N GLY A 86 9.14 -2.49 -22.57
CA GLY A 86 8.47 -2.60 -21.28
C GLY A 86 7.10 -3.28 -21.34
N LYS A 87 6.64 -3.67 -22.53
CA LYS A 87 5.31 -4.24 -22.75
C LYS A 87 5.41 -5.73 -23.03
N PHE A 88 4.50 -6.51 -22.49
CA PHE A 88 4.42 -7.93 -22.79
C PHE A 88 3.03 -8.33 -23.28
N ASP A 89 3.02 -9.39 -24.08
CA ASP A 89 1.82 -10.01 -24.60
C ASP A 89 2.10 -11.50 -24.80
N ILE A 90 1.74 -12.30 -23.80
CA ILE A 90 2.10 -13.72 -23.70
C ILE A 90 0.87 -14.61 -23.79
N ALA A 91 1.08 -15.85 -24.26
CA ALA A 91 0.03 -16.85 -24.27
C ALA A 91 -0.40 -17.17 -22.82
N TRP A 92 -1.71 -17.30 -22.61
CA TRP A 92 -2.34 -17.70 -21.36
C TRP A 92 -3.14 -18.99 -21.58
N PRO A 93 -2.45 -20.14 -21.68
CA PRO A 93 -3.10 -21.42 -21.94
C PRO A 93 -4.00 -21.83 -20.78
N SER A 94 -4.87 -22.81 -21.02
CA SER A 94 -5.88 -23.25 -20.02
C SER A 94 -5.31 -23.74 -18.68
N GLU A 95 -4.05 -24.16 -18.63
CA GLU A 95 -3.34 -24.57 -17.41
C GLU A 95 -2.68 -23.41 -16.65
N ALA A 96 -2.57 -22.22 -17.24
CA ALA A 96 -2.04 -21.02 -16.59
C ALA A 96 -3.02 -20.48 -15.54
N TYR A 97 -2.50 -20.16 -14.35
CA TYR A 97 -3.35 -19.81 -13.21
C TYR A 97 -2.78 -18.71 -12.29
N HIS A 98 -1.45 -18.60 -12.18
CA HIS A 98 -0.79 -17.52 -11.44
C HIS A 98 0.23 -16.80 -12.32
N PHE A 99 0.51 -15.56 -11.97
CA PHE A 99 1.47 -14.71 -12.67
C PHE A 99 2.43 -14.11 -11.67
N SER A 100 3.73 -14.15 -11.94
CA SER A 100 4.73 -13.43 -11.16
C SER A 100 5.59 -12.57 -12.07
N TYR A 101 6.05 -11.43 -11.55
CA TYR A 101 7.13 -10.67 -12.15
C TYR A 101 8.21 -10.36 -11.12
N ALA A 102 9.47 -10.39 -11.56
CA ALA A 102 10.61 -10.19 -10.68
C ALA A 102 11.62 -9.20 -11.28
N GLN A 103 11.98 -8.19 -10.49
CA GLN A 103 12.85 -7.10 -10.90
C GLN A 103 13.86 -6.76 -9.80
N THR A 104 15.08 -6.42 -10.20
CA THR A 104 16.09 -5.91 -9.27
C THR A 104 16.10 -4.39 -9.32
N ILE A 105 15.86 -3.75 -8.19
CA ILE A 105 15.88 -2.30 -8.04
C ILE A 105 16.87 -1.96 -6.94
N ASN A 106 17.87 -1.13 -7.24
CA ASN A 106 18.90 -0.72 -6.28
C ASN A 106 19.56 -1.92 -5.57
N ASP A 107 19.95 -2.93 -6.35
CA ASP A 107 20.57 -4.19 -5.89
C ASP A 107 19.70 -5.09 -5.01
N GLU A 108 18.40 -4.78 -4.88
CA GLU A 108 17.43 -5.57 -4.12
C GLU A 108 16.43 -6.25 -5.05
N LEU A 109 16.10 -7.51 -4.78
CA LEU A 109 15.14 -8.28 -5.57
C LEU A 109 13.70 -8.02 -5.11
N PHE A 110 12.81 -7.67 -6.04
CA PHE A 110 11.38 -7.56 -5.79
C PHE A 110 10.63 -8.56 -6.67
N VAL A 111 9.96 -9.52 -6.04
CA VAL A 111 9.05 -10.46 -6.68
C VAL A 111 7.61 -10.07 -6.33
N ASN A 112 6.75 -10.01 -7.35
CA ASN A 112 5.34 -9.75 -7.16
C ASN A 112 4.54 -10.85 -7.85
N SER A 113 3.66 -11.50 -7.12
CA SER A 113 2.83 -12.60 -7.63
C SER A 113 1.35 -12.27 -7.48
N LEU A 114 0.58 -12.62 -8.50
CA LEU A 114 -0.87 -12.50 -8.55
C LEU A 114 -1.45 -13.91 -8.63
N LEU A 115 -2.26 -14.28 -7.64
CA LEU A 115 -2.97 -15.56 -7.65
C LEU A 115 -4.26 -15.46 -8.48
N ASN A 116 -4.74 -16.62 -8.94
CA ASN A 116 -5.98 -16.81 -9.70
C ASN A 116 -6.17 -15.77 -10.84
N VAL A 117 -5.15 -15.59 -11.67
CA VAL A 117 -5.17 -14.64 -12.79
C VAL A 117 -6.04 -15.19 -13.92
N VAL A 118 -6.86 -14.30 -14.49
CA VAL A 118 -7.63 -14.57 -15.71
C VAL A 118 -6.95 -13.82 -16.86
N ALA A 119 -6.95 -14.42 -18.05
CA ALA A 119 -6.45 -13.78 -19.26
C ALA A 119 -7.06 -12.37 -19.45
N GLY A 120 -6.26 -11.44 -19.98
CA GLY A 120 -6.60 -10.03 -20.12
C GLY A 120 -5.41 -9.09 -19.88
N ASP A 121 -5.69 -7.80 -19.78
CA ASP A 121 -4.73 -6.78 -19.37
C ASP A 121 -4.59 -6.75 -17.85
N ILE A 122 -3.36 -6.88 -17.34
CA ILE A 122 -3.06 -6.69 -15.91
C ILE A 122 -2.66 -5.25 -15.58
N GLY A 123 -2.66 -4.36 -16.57
CA GLY A 123 -2.40 -2.94 -16.41
C GLY A 123 -0.91 -2.61 -16.39
N ILE A 124 -0.57 -1.56 -15.65
CA ILE A 124 0.79 -1.07 -15.49
C ILE A 124 1.27 -1.54 -14.12
N VAL A 125 2.24 -2.44 -14.11
CA VAL A 125 2.90 -2.94 -12.91
C VAL A 125 4.35 -2.45 -12.86
N GLY A 126 4.99 -2.55 -11.70
CA GLY A 126 6.35 -2.06 -11.57
C GLY A 126 6.74 -1.66 -10.17
N GLY A 127 7.84 -0.94 -10.06
CA GLY A 127 8.39 -0.49 -8.79
C GLY A 127 9.04 0.88 -8.87
N ARG A 128 9.09 1.56 -7.73
CA ARG A 128 9.80 2.84 -7.60
C ARG A 128 11.29 2.59 -7.78
N ASN A 129 11.93 3.34 -8.66
CA ASN A 129 13.39 3.35 -8.79
C ASN A 129 13.93 4.75 -8.48
N SER A 130 14.58 4.91 -7.32
CA SER A 130 15.09 6.20 -6.86
C SER A 130 16.15 6.81 -7.79
N ASN A 131 16.81 6.02 -8.64
CA ASN A 131 17.75 6.56 -9.62
C ASN A 131 17.04 7.45 -10.66
N LEU A 132 15.75 7.20 -10.92
CA LEU A 132 14.93 8.03 -11.80
C LEU A 132 14.55 9.37 -11.17
N ASP A 133 14.60 9.50 -9.83
CA ASP A 133 14.31 10.77 -9.16
C ASP A 133 15.31 11.86 -9.60
N SER A 134 16.53 11.48 -10.03
CA SER A 134 17.54 12.41 -10.59
C SER A 134 17.17 13.00 -11.96
N ALA A 135 16.25 12.36 -12.69
CA ALA A 135 15.72 12.88 -13.95
C ALA A 135 14.58 13.89 -13.74
N CYS A 136 14.07 14.00 -12.51
CA CYS A 136 13.05 14.97 -12.17
C CYS A 136 13.63 16.39 -12.10
N SER A 137 12.92 17.36 -12.67
CA SER A 137 13.28 18.78 -12.56
C SER A 137 12.85 19.33 -11.20
N CYS A 138 13.62 19.00 -10.16
CA CYS A 138 13.36 19.39 -8.78
C CYS A 138 14.10 20.65 -8.38
N THR A 139 13.50 21.43 -7.48
CA THR A 139 14.08 22.67 -6.96
C THR A 139 13.68 22.86 -5.51
N ASP A 140 14.60 23.39 -4.73
CA ASP A 140 14.35 23.73 -3.34
C ASP A 140 13.88 25.17 -3.21
N PHE A 141 12.78 25.34 -2.50
CA PHE A 141 12.22 26.62 -2.11
C PHE A 141 12.33 26.76 -0.61
N ASN A 142 12.88 27.88 -0.15
CA ASN A 142 12.96 28.22 1.26
C ASN A 142 11.82 29.18 1.60
N PHE A 143 11.25 29.06 2.79
CA PHE A 143 10.14 29.88 3.24
C PHE A 143 10.50 30.56 4.56
N SER A 144 10.22 31.86 4.66
CA SER A 144 10.16 32.55 5.96
C SER A 144 8.69 32.69 6.37
N PHE A 145 8.43 32.32 7.61
CA PHE A 145 7.12 32.41 8.26
C PHE A 145 7.13 33.42 9.42
N ASP A 146 8.11 34.33 9.46
CA ASP A 146 8.27 35.26 10.59
C ASP A 146 7.03 36.15 10.75
N ASP A 147 6.51 36.68 9.65
CA ASP A 147 5.28 37.49 9.64
C ASP A 147 4.05 36.65 9.99
N ILE A 148 4.00 35.38 9.58
CA ILE A 148 2.94 34.44 9.96
C ILE A 148 2.94 34.22 11.46
N TYR A 149 4.09 33.95 12.09
CA TYR A 149 4.17 33.74 13.54
C TYR A 149 3.82 35.00 14.34
N PHE A 150 4.10 36.17 13.77
CA PHE A 150 3.69 37.44 14.37
C PHE A 150 2.17 37.64 14.29
N ALA A 151 1.56 37.39 13.13
CA ALA A 151 0.12 37.60 12.91
C ALA A 151 -0.76 36.51 13.57
N TYR A 152 -0.32 35.26 13.51
CA TYR A 152 -1.02 34.08 14.03
C TYR A 152 -0.28 33.50 15.24
N ASN A 153 -0.06 34.32 16.27
CA ASN A 153 0.57 33.86 17.50
C ASN A 153 -0.23 32.69 18.12
N GLY A 154 0.45 31.61 18.48
CA GLY A 154 -0.19 30.39 18.97
C GLY A 154 -0.60 29.39 17.89
N TYR A 155 -0.25 29.61 16.62
CA TYR A 155 -0.44 28.64 15.54
C TYR A 155 0.86 27.92 15.16
N THR A 156 0.72 26.68 14.71
CA THR A 156 1.78 25.90 14.06
C THR A 156 1.59 25.93 12.55
N VAL A 157 2.67 26.24 11.82
CA VAL A 157 2.70 26.23 10.35
C VAL A 157 3.19 24.87 9.87
N TYR A 158 2.39 24.20 9.05
CA TYR A 158 2.75 23.00 8.31
C TYR A 158 3.03 23.34 6.85
N LEU A 159 4.19 22.94 6.35
CA LEU A 159 4.61 23.06 4.96
C LEU A 159 4.51 21.68 4.31
N ASN A 160 3.56 21.49 3.39
CA ASN A 160 3.26 20.18 2.78
C ASN A 160 3.05 19.05 3.81
N GLY A 161 2.47 19.37 4.98
CA GLY A 161 2.20 18.40 6.05
C GLY A 161 3.34 18.20 7.05
N ASP A 162 4.47 18.91 6.92
CA ASP A 162 5.56 18.89 7.90
C ASP A 162 5.73 20.26 8.59
N ASN A 163 5.70 20.29 9.92
CA ASN A 163 5.86 21.50 10.71
C ASN A 163 7.32 21.81 11.10
N LYS A 164 8.25 20.88 10.86
CA LYS A 164 9.67 20.97 11.25
C LYS A 164 10.54 21.62 10.18
N THR A 165 10.06 21.67 8.94
CA THR A 165 10.82 22.20 7.81
C THR A 165 10.39 23.60 7.41
N ARG A 166 11.33 24.34 6.82
CA ARG A 166 11.12 25.62 6.11
C ARG A 166 11.55 25.52 4.65
N ARG A 167 11.85 24.31 4.19
CA ARG A 167 12.29 24.01 2.84
C ARG A 167 11.35 22.99 2.22
N ALA A 168 10.86 23.29 1.02
CA ALA A 168 10.14 22.33 0.20
C ALA A 168 10.99 21.98 -1.03
N ASN A 169 11.27 20.68 -1.21
CA ASN A 169 11.80 20.17 -2.46
C ASN A 169 10.60 19.88 -3.38
N VAL A 170 10.51 20.60 -4.49
CA VAL A 170 9.35 20.55 -5.38
C VAL A 170 9.81 20.20 -6.78
N CYS A 171 9.22 19.17 -7.36
CA CYS A 171 9.56 18.67 -8.69
C CYS A 171 8.48 19.02 -9.70
N LYS A 172 8.90 19.42 -10.90
CA LYS A 172 7.95 19.74 -11.96
C LYS A 172 7.15 18.51 -12.38
N LYS A 173 5.86 18.73 -12.58
CA LYS A 173 4.90 17.84 -13.25
C LYS A 173 4.30 18.61 -14.42
N ASP A 174 4.29 18.02 -15.61
CA ASP A 174 3.85 18.69 -16.84
C ASP A 174 4.50 20.07 -17.09
N GLY A 175 5.78 20.21 -16.73
CA GLY A 175 6.56 21.43 -16.94
C GLY A 175 6.38 22.54 -15.89
N GLN A 176 5.48 22.35 -14.91
CA GLN A 176 5.21 23.30 -13.83
C GLN A 176 5.44 22.68 -12.45
N TYR A 177 5.83 23.47 -11.46
CA TYR A 177 5.87 23.02 -10.08
C TYR A 177 4.44 22.96 -9.52
N PRO A 178 4.06 21.87 -8.81
CA PRO A 178 2.83 21.88 -8.03
C PRO A 178 2.85 22.98 -6.98
N PRO A 179 1.68 23.53 -6.60
CA PRO A 179 1.59 24.50 -5.54
C PRO A 179 2.06 23.88 -4.22
N VAL A 180 2.73 24.70 -3.41
CA VAL A 180 3.13 24.35 -2.06
C VAL A 180 1.98 24.65 -1.12
N ASN A 181 1.56 23.67 -0.33
CA ASN A 181 0.44 23.83 0.59
C ASN A 181 0.94 24.23 1.97
N LEU A 182 0.29 25.24 2.54
CA LEU A 182 0.47 25.67 3.92
C LEU A 182 -0.79 25.35 4.71
N VAL A 183 -0.62 24.87 5.94
CA VAL A 183 -1.71 24.74 6.90
C VAL A 183 -1.30 25.39 8.22
N LEU A 184 -2.16 26.25 8.75
CA LEU A 184 -2.07 26.79 10.10
C LEU A 184 -3.01 26.00 11.00
N THR A 185 -2.46 25.35 12.01
CA THR A 185 -3.24 24.68 13.05
C THR A 185 -3.06 25.43 14.36
N PRO A 186 -4.12 25.61 15.17
CA PRO A 186 -3.98 26.06 16.55
C PRO A 186 -2.99 25.14 17.30
N SER A 187 -2.10 25.70 18.13
CA SER A 187 -1.14 24.88 18.91
C SER A 187 -1.80 24.19 20.10
N HIS A 188 -3.04 24.56 20.41
CA HIS A 188 -3.88 23.92 21.41
C HIS A 188 -5.17 23.46 20.74
N ASP A 189 -5.65 22.27 21.11
CA ASP A 189 -6.87 21.69 20.55
C ASP A 189 -8.10 22.27 21.29
N ASP A 190 -8.47 23.50 20.93
CA ASP A 190 -9.56 24.27 21.55
C ASP A 190 -10.71 24.57 20.57
N GLY A 191 -10.74 23.87 19.42
CA GLY A 191 -11.76 24.05 18.39
C GLY A 191 -11.64 25.36 17.61
N LEU A 192 -10.51 26.08 17.73
CA LEU A 192 -10.24 27.26 16.92
C LEU A 192 -10.13 26.91 15.43
N THR A 193 -10.50 27.88 14.60
CA THR A 193 -10.37 27.78 13.14
C THR A 193 -8.92 27.54 12.76
N SER A 194 -8.72 26.55 11.89
CA SER A 194 -7.46 26.31 11.19
C SER A 194 -7.55 26.96 9.81
N TYR A 195 -6.40 27.25 9.19
CA TYR A 195 -6.36 27.87 7.86
C TYR A 195 -5.49 27.06 6.92
N ALA A 196 -5.80 27.06 5.63
CA ALA A 196 -4.93 26.51 4.61
C ALA A 196 -4.68 27.53 3.51
N ALA A 197 -3.58 27.40 2.79
CA ALA A 197 -3.27 28.23 1.64
C ALA A 197 -2.39 27.47 0.64
N GLN A 198 -2.38 27.95 -0.61
CA GLN A 198 -1.54 27.41 -1.67
C GLN A 198 -0.62 28.51 -2.20
N ILE A 199 0.67 28.21 -2.29
CA ILE A 199 1.67 29.11 -2.88
C ILE A 199 2.07 28.55 -4.23
N ASP A 200 1.81 29.30 -5.30
CA ASP A 200 2.38 29.04 -6.60
C ASP A 200 3.87 29.45 -6.63
N VAL A 201 4.75 28.45 -6.61
CA VAL A 201 6.20 28.66 -6.60
C VAL A 201 6.79 28.93 -7.99
N ASN A 202 6.02 28.80 -9.07
CA ASN A 202 6.51 28.97 -10.44
C ASN A 202 6.96 30.41 -10.74
N ASN A 203 6.46 31.40 -9.99
CA ASN A 203 6.82 32.81 -10.13
C ASN A 203 8.06 33.23 -9.32
N TYR A 204 8.68 32.29 -8.61
CA TYR A 204 9.84 32.56 -7.77
C TYR A 204 11.11 32.00 -8.40
N ALA A 205 12.21 32.75 -8.27
CA ALA A 205 13.52 32.23 -8.65
C ALA A 205 13.94 31.10 -7.70
N ALA A 206 14.55 30.05 -8.25
CA ALA A 206 15.10 28.94 -7.50
C ALA A 206 16.02 29.42 -6.35
N ASN A 207 15.98 28.71 -5.21
CA ASN A 207 16.80 28.98 -4.02
C ASN A 207 16.60 30.36 -3.36
N ARG A 208 15.58 31.15 -3.73
CA ARG A 208 15.19 32.32 -2.95
C ARG A 208 14.33 31.94 -1.75
N THR A 209 14.47 32.72 -0.68
CA THR A 209 13.53 32.70 0.43
C THR A 209 12.25 33.41 0.01
N ILE A 210 11.13 32.68 0.04
CA ILE A 210 9.78 33.18 -0.12
C ILE A 210 9.31 33.66 1.25
N TYR A 211 9.09 34.97 1.39
CA TYR A 211 8.48 35.55 2.58
C TYR A 211 6.97 35.42 2.43
N VAL A 212 6.34 34.69 3.35
CA VAL A 212 4.90 34.41 3.27
C VAL A 212 4.13 35.49 4.01
N ASP A 213 3.30 36.22 3.27
CA ASP A 213 2.44 37.26 3.82
C ASP A 213 1.21 36.64 4.52
N PRO A 214 0.87 37.07 5.75
CA PRO A 214 -0.30 36.60 6.50
C PRO A 214 -1.63 36.70 5.76
N SER A 215 -1.76 37.66 4.83
CA SER A 215 -2.98 37.88 4.04
C SER A 215 -3.34 36.69 3.15
N ILE A 216 -2.42 35.76 2.91
CA ILE A 216 -2.69 34.53 2.14
C ILE A 216 -3.78 33.66 2.78
N PHE A 217 -4.07 33.84 4.08
CA PHE A 217 -5.09 33.10 4.83
C PHE A 217 -6.40 33.88 5.05
N GLU A 218 -6.50 35.14 4.62
CA GLU A 218 -7.64 36.02 4.97
C GLU A 218 -8.93 35.76 4.17
N ASN A 219 -8.86 34.99 3.09
CA ASN A 219 -10.04 34.66 2.30
C ASN A 219 -10.86 33.56 2.99
N ALA A 220 -12.19 33.71 3.03
CA ALA A 220 -13.10 32.74 3.62
C ALA A 220 -12.94 31.30 3.05
N ALA A 221 -12.48 31.16 1.80
CA ALA A 221 -12.18 29.85 1.21
C ALA A 221 -11.03 29.11 1.92
N ASN A 222 -10.14 29.84 2.59
CA ASN A 222 -8.96 29.32 3.30
C ASN A 222 -9.29 28.84 4.72
N GLU A 223 -10.46 29.18 5.26
CA GLU A 223 -10.90 28.75 6.58
C GLU A 223 -11.23 27.26 6.58
N SER A 224 -10.88 26.58 7.68
CA SER A 224 -11.25 25.19 7.87
C SER A 224 -12.72 25.03 8.26
N VAL A 225 -13.25 23.84 7.99
CA VAL A 225 -14.43 23.32 8.66
C VAL A 225 -13.97 22.29 9.68
N LEU A 226 -14.37 22.49 10.95
CA LEU A 226 -14.21 21.50 12.01
C LEU A 226 -15.18 20.35 11.76
N LEU A 227 -14.67 19.12 11.74
CA LEU A 227 -15.48 17.93 11.57
C LEU A 227 -15.97 17.42 12.92
N ASP A 228 -17.25 17.03 12.98
CA ASP A 228 -17.76 16.15 14.03
C ASP A 228 -17.31 14.71 13.73
N ALA A 229 -16.12 14.32 14.21
CA ALA A 229 -15.55 13.01 13.93
C ALA A 229 -15.72 12.04 15.11
N VAL A 230 -16.28 10.87 14.82
CA VAL A 230 -16.49 9.81 15.82
C VAL A 230 -15.68 8.59 15.45
N LEU A 231 -14.79 8.19 16.35
CA LEU A 231 -14.11 6.90 16.25
C LEU A 231 -15.02 5.82 16.81
N SER A 232 -15.59 5.01 15.94
CA SER A 232 -16.38 3.84 16.35
C SER A 232 -15.48 2.62 16.36
N SER A 233 -15.25 2.04 17.53
CA SER A 233 -14.58 0.74 17.65
C SER A 233 -15.28 -0.15 18.67
N ALA A 234 -15.16 -1.48 18.52
CA ALA A 234 -15.84 -2.43 19.39
C ALA A 234 -15.29 -2.46 20.83
N ASN A 235 -14.05 -2.00 21.06
CA ASN A 235 -13.47 -1.75 22.38
C ASN A 235 -13.39 -0.25 22.64
N SER A 236 -13.97 0.20 23.75
CA SER A 236 -13.86 1.57 24.26
C SER A 236 -12.44 2.03 24.67
N ASN A 237 -11.41 1.22 24.43
CA ASN A 237 -10.06 1.42 24.98
C ASN A 237 -9.11 2.18 24.03
N ILE A 238 -9.59 2.68 22.89
CA ILE A 238 -8.81 3.65 22.12
C ILE A 238 -8.92 4.99 22.86
N GLU A 239 -8.05 5.17 23.87
CA GLU A 239 -8.10 6.32 24.78
C GLU A 239 -7.87 7.66 24.07
N TYR A 240 -7.21 7.65 22.92
CA TYR A 240 -6.89 8.85 22.14
C TYR A 240 -7.10 8.58 20.63
N PRO A 241 -8.19 9.05 20.01
CA PRO A 241 -8.39 8.87 18.58
C PRO A 241 -7.41 9.74 17.78
N ASP A 242 -6.43 9.15 17.08
CA ASP A 242 -5.62 9.89 16.10
C ASP A 242 -6.38 9.94 14.77
N PHE A 243 -6.90 11.12 14.43
CA PHE A 243 -7.47 11.38 13.12
C PHE A 243 -6.43 12.03 12.22
N ARG A 244 -6.39 11.63 10.97
CA ARG A 244 -5.69 12.37 9.93
C ARG A 244 -6.67 12.86 8.90
N THR A 245 -6.49 14.09 8.46
CA THR A 245 -7.18 14.62 7.29
C THR A 245 -6.18 14.90 6.19
N PHE A 246 -6.67 14.89 4.96
CA PHE A 246 -5.90 15.26 3.78
C PHE A 246 -6.83 15.59 2.62
N SER A 247 -6.26 16.14 1.56
CA SER A 247 -6.97 16.41 0.31
C SER A 247 -6.28 15.72 -0.86
N GLU A 248 -7.02 15.26 -1.86
CA GLU A 248 -6.47 14.79 -3.13
C GLU A 248 -6.59 15.89 -4.19
N THR A 249 -5.49 16.18 -4.88
CA THR A 249 -5.37 17.22 -5.90
C THR A 249 -4.87 16.60 -7.21
N ASP A 250 -4.85 17.39 -8.29
CA ASP A 250 -4.24 17.01 -9.56
C ASP A 250 -2.73 16.69 -9.45
N TYR A 251 -2.09 17.09 -8.34
CA TYR A 251 -0.67 16.84 -8.09
C TYR A 251 -0.42 15.71 -7.07
N GLY A 252 -1.49 15.10 -6.57
CA GLY A 252 -1.48 14.08 -5.53
C GLY A 252 -2.00 14.61 -4.19
N ARG A 253 -1.61 13.92 -3.12
CA ARG A 253 -2.07 14.20 -1.76
C ARG A 253 -1.49 15.51 -1.21
N ALA A 254 -2.36 16.36 -0.68
CA ALA A 254 -2.03 17.58 0.06
C ALA A 254 -2.51 17.49 1.52
N ASN A 255 -1.93 18.32 2.39
CA ASN A 255 -2.40 18.54 3.76
C ASN A 255 -2.55 17.28 4.61
N TRP A 256 -1.58 16.36 4.59
CA TRP A 256 -1.58 15.19 5.46
C TRP A 256 -1.28 15.60 6.91
N ILE A 257 -2.32 15.96 7.65
CA ILE A 257 -2.23 16.50 9.01
C ILE A 257 -2.85 15.52 10.00
N SER A 258 -2.22 15.35 11.17
CA SER A 258 -2.73 14.58 12.31
C SER A 258 -3.37 15.52 13.33
N TRP A 259 -4.49 15.08 13.86
CA TRP A 259 -5.37 15.81 14.77
C TRP A 259 -5.70 14.88 15.94
N MET A 260 -5.57 15.37 17.17
CA MET A 260 -5.83 14.56 18.35
C MET A 260 -7.32 14.43 18.66
N MET A 261 -8.11 15.50 18.51
CA MET A 261 -9.55 15.43 18.79
C MET A 261 -10.40 16.21 17.79
N SER A 262 -9.87 17.32 17.24
CA SER A 262 -10.62 18.21 16.35
C SER A 262 -10.08 18.15 14.92
N PRO A 263 -10.43 17.15 14.11
CA PRO A 263 -9.99 17.09 12.72
C PRO A 263 -10.66 18.18 11.87
N HIS A 264 -9.85 18.81 11.02
CA HIS A 264 -10.30 19.87 10.12
C HIS A 264 -10.08 19.52 8.65
N VAL A 265 -10.95 20.04 7.79
CA VAL A 265 -10.82 19.98 6.33
C VAL A 265 -10.99 21.36 5.71
N PHE A 266 -10.58 21.52 4.45
CA PHE A 266 -10.55 22.82 3.76
C PHE A 266 -11.36 22.77 2.45
N PRO A 267 -12.70 22.62 2.53
CA PRO A 267 -13.55 22.43 1.35
C PRO A 267 -13.60 23.65 0.44
N GLY A 268 -13.25 24.85 0.94
CA GLY A 268 -13.15 26.06 0.11
C GLY A 268 -11.95 26.05 -0.84
N LEU A 269 -10.91 25.25 -0.56
CA LEU A 269 -9.71 25.12 -1.40
C LEU A 269 -9.64 23.79 -2.16
N PHE A 270 -10.25 22.72 -1.64
CA PHE A 270 -10.12 21.38 -2.18
C PHE A 270 -11.47 20.67 -2.29
N ASP A 271 -11.75 20.09 -3.45
CA ASP A 271 -12.99 19.35 -3.71
C ASP A 271 -13.01 17.94 -3.09
N ASN A 272 -11.82 17.36 -2.88
CA ASN A 272 -11.66 15.98 -2.43
C ASN A 272 -10.96 15.95 -1.07
N ASN A 273 -11.72 16.05 0.02
CA ASN A 273 -11.20 15.95 1.38
C ASN A 273 -11.48 14.56 1.96
N PHE A 274 -10.58 14.08 2.80
CA PHE A 274 -10.61 12.76 3.38
C PHE A 274 -10.30 12.81 4.86
N ILE A 275 -10.91 11.89 5.59
CA ILE A 275 -10.57 11.58 6.97
C ILE A 275 -10.14 10.12 7.06
N THR A 276 -9.12 9.86 7.86
CA THR A 276 -8.65 8.51 8.15
C THR A 276 -8.28 8.39 9.61
N SER A 277 -8.46 7.20 10.16
CA SER A 277 -7.87 6.82 11.45
C SER A 277 -7.27 5.44 11.32
N SER A 278 -6.39 5.11 12.26
CA SER A 278 -5.73 3.82 12.33
C SER A 278 -5.48 3.45 13.77
N HIS A 279 -5.42 2.15 14.02
CA HIS A 279 -5.08 1.61 15.31
C HIS A 279 -4.07 0.49 15.14
N PHE A 280 -3.17 0.40 16.11
CA PHE A 280 -2.07 -0.54 16.14
C PHE A 280 -2.04 -1.19 17.52
N ASP A 281 -2.03 -2.52 17.52
CA ASP A 281 -2.01 -3.36 18.71
C ASP A 281 -0.77 -4.26 18.68
N TYR A 282 -0.03 -4.28 19.78
CA TYR A 282 0.94 -5.33 20.02
C TYR A 282 0.22 -6.56 20.59
N LEU A 283 0.31 -7.68 19.88
CA LEU A 283 -0.38 -8.92 20.23
C LEU A 283 0.48 -9.86 21.07
N GLY A 284 1.75 -9.51 21.28
CA GLY A 284 2.74 -10.31 22.01
C GLY A 284 3.92 -10.69 21.13
N GLY A 285 4.86 -11.40 21.73
CA GLY A 285 6.08 -11.85 21.10
C GLY A 285 6.88 -12.73 22.05
N ASP A 286 7.94 -13.33 21.52
CA ASP A 286 8.89 -14.13 22.27
C ASP A 286 10.33 -13.84 21.82
N ALA A 287 11.26 -14.76 22.09
CA ALA A 287 12.66 -14.58 21.72
C ALA A 287 12.92 -14.62 20.20
N TYR A 288 11.95 -15.06 19.41
CA TYR A 288 12.06 -15.25 17.95
C TYR A 288 11.37 -14.16 17.16
N GLY A 289 10.42 -13.45 17.74
CA GLY A 289 9.76 -12.35 17.04
C GLY A 289 8.60 -11.70 17.79
N GLU A 290 8.04 -10.70 17.13
CA GLU A 290 6.93 -9.89 17.62
C GLU A 290 5.76 -9.91 16.64
N VAL A 291 4.54 -9.88 17.19
CA VAL A 291 3.30 -9.93 16.41
C VAL A 291 2.47 -8.69 16.66
N TYR A 292 2.06 -8.07 15.57
CA TYR A 292 1.33 -6.81 15.56
C TYR A 292 0.04 -6.93 14.76
N TYR A 293 -1.00 -6.25 15.22
CA TYR A 293 -2.21 -6.02 14.44
C TYR A 293 -2.35 -4.54 14.10
N TYR A 294 -2.71 -4.28 12.85
CA TYR A 294 -3.00 -2.95 12.36
C TYR A 294 -4.37 -2.92 11.70
N THR A 295 -5.14 -1.87 11.95
CA THR A 295 -6.39 -1.58 11.24
C THR A 295 -6.42 -0.11 10.84
N SER A 296 -7.00 0.18 9.69
CA SER A 296 -7.26 1.56 9.28
C SER A 296 -8.51 1.66 8.42
N ARG A 297 -9.17 2.81 8.54
CA ARG A 297 -10.33 3.20 7.76
C ARG A 297 -10.14 4.62 7.25
N ARG A 298 -10.33 4.79 5.95
CA ARG A 298 -10.46 6.09 5.28
C ARG A 298 -11.80 6.19 4.56
N HIS A 299 -12.39 7.36 4.56
CA HIS A 299 -13.45 7.72 3.61
C HIS A 299 -13.35 9.19 3.19
N ARG A 300 -14.03 9.52 2.10
CA ARG A 300 -14.17 10.90 1.62
C ARG A 300 -15.18 11.64 2.48
N VAL A 301 -14.85 12.87 2.86
CA VAL A 301 -15.76 13.81 3.50
C VAL A 301 -16.59 14.45 2.38
N THR A 302 -17.86 14.05 2.27
CA THR A 302 -18.78 14.54 1.23
C THR A 302 -19.56 15.76 1.71
N ASP A 303 -19.99 15.74 2.98
CA ASP A 303 -20.52 16.91 3.69
C ASP A 303 -19.76 17.07 5.02
N PRO A 304 -18.94 18.13 5.17
CA PRO A 304 -18.24 18.42 6.43
C PRO A 304 -19.16 18.73 7.63
N GLY A 305 -20.43 19.07 7.38
CA GLY A 305 -21.42 19.35 8.44
C GLY A 305 -22.03 18.10 9.08
N ASP A 306 -21.87 16.93 8.45
CA ASP A 306 -22.33 15.65 8.98
C ASP A 306 -21.33 15.03 9.96
N THR A 307 -21.80 14.12 10.82
CA THR A 307 -20.93 13.31 11.67
C THR A 307 -20.10 12.34 10.81
N GLN A 308 -18.78 12.44 10.91
CA GLN A 308 -17.82 11.59 10.20
C GLN A 308 -17.49 10.36 11.06
N ILE A 309 -18.15 9.22 10.79
CA ILE A 309 -17.92 7.97 11.53
C ILE A 309 -16.75 7.21 10.92
N VAL A 310 -15.63 7.15 11.64
CA VAL A 310 -14.49 6.30 11.28
C VAL A 310 -14.60 4.99 12.07
N GLN A 311 -15.13 3.96 11.42
CA GLN A 311 -15.28 2.65 12.04
C GLN A 311 -14.00 1.81 11.89
N LEU A 312 -13.28 1.62 13.01
CA LEU A 312 -12.15 0.69 13.06
C LEU A 312 -12.61 -0.70 13.44
N GLN A 313 -12.12 -1.69 12.70
CA GLN A 313 -12.45 -3.09 12.93
C GLN A 313 -11.56 -3.65 14.04
N GLN A 314 -12.04 -4.68 14.75
CA GLN A 314 -11.27 -5.35 15.81
C GLN A 314 -11.41 -6.85 15.63
N ASN A 315 -10.72 -7.36 14.62
CA ASN A 315 -10.73 -8.76 14.28
C ASN A 315 -9.38 -9.44 14.54
N GLN A 316 -8.59 -8.96 15.51
CA GLN A 316 -7.23 -9.44 15.80
C GLN A 316 -7.16 -10.97 15.86
N GLN A 317 -8.05 -11.59 16.63
CA GLN A 317 -8.08 -13.05 16.81
C GLN A 317 -8.47 -13.81 15.53
N LYS A 318 -9.44 -13.30 14.77
CA LYS A 318 -9.83 -13.93 13.49
C LYS A 318 -8.72 -13.78 12.44
N MET A 319 -8.09 -12.61 12.40
CA MET A 319 -6.94 -12.35 11.52
C MET A 319 -5.79 -13.28 11.86
N LEU A 320 -5.40 -13.43 13.13
CA LEU A 320 -4.37 -14.37 13.56
C LEU A 320 -4.68 -15.81 13.13
N GLN A 321 -5.92 -16.28 13.37
CA GLN A 321 -6.33 -17.63 12.98
C GLN A 321 -6.23 -17.87 11.47
N SER A 322 -6.65 -16.91 10.64
CA SER A 322 -6.54 -17.05 9.19
C SER A 322 -5.10 -16.88 8.69
N THR A 323 -4.28 -16.07 9.36
CA THR A 323 -2.84 -15.91 9.07
C THR A 323 -2.05 -17.17 9.41
N ASP A 324 -2.38 -17.86 10.51
CA ASP A 324 -1.74 -19.13 10.91
C ASP A 324 -1.83 -20.20 9.83
N ALA A 325 -2.96 -20.25 9.10
CA ALA A 325 -3.11 -21.16 7.96
C ALA A 325 -2.09 -20.90 6.84
N ILE A 326 -1.79 -19.62 6.53
CA ILE A 326 -0.77 -19.24 5.55
C ILE A 326 0.64 -19.51 6.08
N LEU A 327 0.88 -19.25 7.36
CA LEU A 327 2.16 -19.56 8.01
C LEU A 327 2.48 -21.05 7.97
N THR A 328 1.46 -21.89 8.19
CA THR A 328 1.61 -23.35 8.14
C THR A 328 2.09 -23.82 6.75
N SER A 329 1.61 -23.22 5.65
CA SER A 329 2.12 -23.57 4.30
C SER A 329 3.61 -23.29 4.12
N PHE A 330 4.12 -22.21 4.73
CA PHE A 330 5.56 -21.90 4.65
C PHE A 330 6.41 -22.88 5.45
N SER A 331 5.86 -23.53 6.48
CA SER A 331 6.60 -24.46 7.34
C SER A 331 6.57 -25.92 6.89
N GLU A 332 5.51 -26.33 6.18
CA GLU A 332 5.28 -27.73 5.81
C GLU A 332 5.59 -28.03 4.33
N ASP A 333 6.15 -27.07 3.58
CA ASP A 333 6.42 -27.15 2.12
C ASP A 333 5.20 -27.68 1.36
N GLY A 334 4.06 -26.98 1.50
CA GLY A 334 2.80 -27.45 0.93
C GLY A 334 1.72 -26.39 0.84
N ALA A 335 0.74 -26.63 -0.02
CA ALA A 335 -0.36 -25.70 -0.23
C ALA A 335 -1.33 -25.65 0.97
N SER A 336 -1.68 -24.46 1.45
CA SER A 336 -2.63 -24.26 2.56
C SER A 336 -3.93 -23.62 2.10
N ASN A 337 -5.05 -23.96 2.74
CA ASN A 337 -6.32 -23.27 2.49
C ASN A 337 -6.51 -22.14 3.49
N TYR A 338 -6.99 -20.99 3.01
CA TYR A 338 -7.27 -19.83 3.84
C TYR A 338 -8.66 -19.24 3.53
N ASP A 339 -9.24 -18.56 4.51
CA ASP A 339 -10.51 -17.84 4.38
C ASP A 339 -10.55 -16.60 5.28
N PHE A 340 -10.53 -15.42 4.67
CA PHE A 340 -10.69 -14.11 5.30
C PHE A 340 -12.05 -13.48 4.97
N THR A 341 -12.94 -14.18 4.25
CA THR A 341 -14.21 -13.59 3.76
C THR A 341 -15.18 -13.20 4.88
N GLY A 342 -15.02 -13.81 6.06
CA GLY A 342 -15.80 -13.50 7.28
C GLY A 342 -15.21 -12.38 8.15
N ILE A 343 -14.17 -11.68 7.69
CA ILE A 343 -13.44 -10.68 8.49
C ILE A 343 -13.77 -9.26 8.04
N GLY A 344 -14.74 -8.66 8.73
CA GLY A 344 -15.24 -7.31 8.46
C GLY A 344 -15.88 -7.15 7.07
N THR A 345 -16.15 -5.92 6.67
CA THR A 345 -16.76 -5.59 5.36
C THR A 345 -15.85 -4.70 4.53
N GLY A 346 -16.15 -4.61 3.23
CA GLY A 346 -15.50 -3.66 2.31
C GLY A 346 -14.12 -4.06 1.79
N LYS A 347 -13.70 -5.30 2.08
CA LYS A 347 -12.43 -5.87 1.66
C LYS A 347 -12.62 -6.81 0.48
N THR A 348 -11.63 -6.88 -0.40
CA THR A 348 -11.69 -7.67 -1.63
C THR A 348 -10.39 -8.43 -1.91
N LEU A 349 -9.27 -8.00 -1.31
CA LEU A 349 -7.93 -8.49 -1.63
C LEU A 349 -7.19 -8.92 -0.37
N LEU A 350 -6.49 -10.05 -0.46
CA LEU A 350 -5.45 -10.52 0.47
C LEU A 350 -4.09 -10.21 -0.14
N GLN A 351 -3.19 -9.60 0.63
CA GLN A 351 -1.80 -9.43 0.25
C GLN A 351 -0.89 -10.00 1.33
N VAL A 352 0.07 -10.81 0.92
CA VAL A 352 1.12 -11.37 1.76
C VAL A 352 2.44 -10.76 1.32
N ASN A 353 3.16 -10.12 2.24
CA ASN A 353 4.49 -9.59 2.00
C ASN A 353 5.48 -10.34 2.85
N PHE A 354 6.57 -10.80 2.26
CA PHE A 354 7.67 -11.49 2.92
C PHE A 354 8.99 -10.92 2.42
N GLY A 355 9.95 -10.65 3.30
CA GLY A 355 11.27 -10.24 2.84
C GLY A 355 12.16 -9.63 3.89
N GLN A 356 13.31 -9.14 3.45
CA GLN A 356 14.27 -8.40 4.25
C GLN A 356 14.87 -7.27 3.41
N ASN A 357 14.83 -6.06 3.96
CA ASN A 357 15.36 -4.86 3.33
C ASN A 357 16.84 -5.05 2.93
N GLY A 358 17.16 -4.63 1.71
CA GLY A 358 18.49 -4.74 1.12
C GLY A 358 18.84 -6.13 0.59
N ILE A 359 17.90 -7.08 0.59
CA ILE A 359 18.09 -8.43 0.06
C ILE A 359 17.01 -8.76 -0.96
N ALA A 360 15.80 -9.02 -0.48
CA ALA A 360 14.69 -9.47 -1.31
C ALA A 360 13.35 -9.24 -0.63
N HIS A 361 12.34 -8.92 -1.45
CA HIS A 361 10.94 -8.80 -1.07
C HIS A 361 10.05 -9.58 -2.03
N TRP A 362 9.05 -10.24 -1.47
CA TRP A 362 8.01 -10.92 -2.21
C TRP A 362 6.64 -10.45 -1.75
N THR A 363 5.89 -9.87 -2.67
CA THR A 363 4.48 -9.52 -2.49
C THR A 363 3.61 -10.50 -3.26
N ILE A 364 2.62 -11.12 -2.60
CA ILE A 364 1.68 -12.06 -3.20
C ILE A 364 0.27 -11.52 -2.99
N GLU A 365 -0.44 -11.22 -4.08
CA GLU A 365 -1.84 -10.78 -4.06
C GLU A 365 -2.79 -11.93 -4.41
N ALA A 366 -3.88 -12.02 -3.68
CA ALA A 366 -4.81 -13.14 -3.77
C ALA A 366 -6.25 -12.71 -3.45
N PRO A 367 -7.27 -13.50 -3.83
CA PRO A 367 -8.62 -13.31 -3.29
C PRO A 367 -8.64 -13.54 -1.77
N LEU A 368 -9.71 -13.13 -1.09
CA LEU A 368 -9.86 -13.33 0.36
C LEU A 368 -10.06 -14.79 0.78
N LYS A 369 -10.30 -15.70 -0.16
CA LYS A 369 -10.46 -17.14 0.09
C LYS A 369 -9.85 -17.93 -1.04
N GLY A 370 -9.13 -18.98 -0.70
CA GLY A 370 -8.53 -19.86 -1.68
C GLY A 370 -7.52 -20.81 -1.08
N THR A 371 -6.62 -21.26 -1.95
CA THR A 371 -5.46 -22.06 -1.59
C THR A 371 -4.22 -21.21 -1.86
N PHE A 372 -3.31 -21.14 -0.91
CA PHE A 372 -2.00 -20.54 -1.05
C PHE A 372 -1.04 -21.63 -1.55
N PRO A 373 -0.62 -21.58 -2.82
CA PRO A 373 0.26 -22.59 -3.41
C PRO A 373 1.72 -22.38 -2.97
N ASP A 374 2.55 -23.39 -3.18
CA ASP A 374 4.00 -23.22 -3.15
C ASP A 374 4.45 -22.70 -4.53
N LEU A 375 4.75 -21.40 -4.62
CA LEU A 375 5.09 -20.77 -5.89
C LEU A 375 6.56 -21.02 -6.23
N ASP A 376 6.80 -21.86 -7.22
CA ASP A 376 8.17 -22.09 -7.71
C ASP A 376 8.75 -20.83 -8.35
N LEU A 377 9.95 -20.45 -7.94
CA LEU A 377 10.74 -19.40 -8.59
C LEU A 377 11.95 -20.01 -9.31
N PRO A 378 12.41 -19.46 -10.44
CA PRO A 378 13.70 -19.81 -11.01
C PRO A 378 14.83 -19.69 -9.97
N THR A 379 15.81 -20.59 -10.02
CA THR A 379 16.89 -20.67 -9.00
C THR A 379 17.59 -19.33 -8.75
N ASN A 380 17.86 -18.55 -9.80
CA ASN A 380 18.52 -17.25 -9.66
C ASN A 380 17.68 -16.21 -8.89
N LEU A 381 16.35 -16.40 -8.82
CA LEU A 381 15.43 -15.56 -8.05
C LEU A 381 15.16 -16.14 -6.66
N GLN A 382 15.35 -17.44 -6.45
CA GLN A 382 15.26 -18.09 -5.13
C GLN A 382 16.46 -17.75 -4.24
N THR A 383 17.67 -17.79 -4.79
CA THR A 383 18.91 -17.64 -4.01
C THR A 383 18.96 -16.40 -3.11
N PRO A 384 18.46 -15.21 -3.50
CA PRO A 384 18.41 -14.06 -2.58
C PRO A 384 17.55 -14.31 -1.33
N PHE A 385 16.45 -15.06 -1.44
CA PHE A 385 15.61 -15.38 -0.27
C PHE A 385 16.30 -16.34 0.71
N GLU A 386 17.22 -17.19 0.24
CA GLU A 386 18.04 -18.05 1.09
C GLU A 386 19.03 -17.26 1.97
N GLN A 387 19.27 -15.98 1.64
CA GLN A 387 20.16 -15.09 2.38
C GLN A 387 19.44 -14.31 3.49
N ILE A 388 18.11 -14.40 3.57
CA ILE A 388 17.31 -13.73 4.59
C ILE A 388 17.62 -14.33 5.95
N THR A 389 17.99 -13.47 6.89
CA THR A 389 18.25 -13.83 8.29
C THR A 389 17.25 -13.17 9.24
N GLN A 390 16.62 -12.07 8.82
CA GLN A 390 15.64 -11.30 9.56
C GLN A 390 14.45 -11.02 8.66
N ALA A 391 13.49 -11.94 8.67
CA ALA A 391 12.31 -11.84 7.82
C ALA A 391 11.27 -10.93 8.47
N ASN A 392 10.72 -10.01 7.67
CA ASN A 392 9.44 -9.36 7.94
C ASN A 392 8.36 -10.09 7.14
N LEU A 393 7.31 -10.51 7.83
CA LEU A 393 6.09 -11.02 7.21
C LEU A 393 4.92 -10.10 7.53
N SER A 394 4.10 -9.81 6.53
CA SER A 394 2.85 -9.10 6.69
C SER A 394 1.74 -9.81 5.90
N VAL A 395 0.63 -10.10 6.57
CA VAL A 395 -0.60 -10.61 5.96
C VAL A 395 -1.67 -9.57 6.15
N MET A 396 -2.08 -8.93 5.06
CA MET A 396 -3.07 -7.86 5.08
C MET A 396 -4.27 -8.20 4.20
N ILE A 397 -5.44 -7.77 4.65
CA ILE A 397 -6.66 -7.78 3.85
C ILE A 397 -7.17 -6.35 3.69
N TYR A 398 -7.49 -5.95 2.46
CA TYR A 398 -7.91 -4.58 2.20
C TYR A 398 -8.93 -4.48 1.06
N GLY A 399 -9.53 -3.30 0.93
CA GLY A 399 -10.43 -2.97 -0.17
C GLY A 399 -11.02 -1.58 -0.04
N TYR A 400 -12.01 -1.31 -0.90
CA TYR A 400 -12.54 0.04 -1.10
C TYR A 400 -14.08 0.12 -1.03
N PHE A 401 -14.75 -0.90 -0.48
CA PHE A 401 -16.22 -1.02 -0.46
C PHE A 401 -16.92 -1.02 -1.83
N SER A 402 -16.17 -0.99 -2.94
CA SER A 402 -16.71 -1.01 -4.30
C SER A 402 -17.07 -2.44 -4.77
N HIS A 403 -16.51 -3.45 -4.13
CA HIS A 403 -16.65 -4.86 -4.49
C HIS A 403 -16.77 -5.73 -3.23
N SER A 404 -17.57 -6.78 -3.32
CA SER A 404 -17.64 -7.82 -2.29
C SER A 404 -16.41 -8.74 -2.33
N SER A 405 -16.24 -9.54 -1.27
CA SER A 405 -15.12 -10.47 -1.11
C SER A 405 -15.00 -11.52 -2.21
N SER A 406 -16.08 -11.83 -2.94
CA SER A 406 -16.08 -12.77 -4.08
C SER A 406 -15.74 -12.14 -5.43
N GLN A 407 -15.57 -10.81 -5.49
CA GLN A 407 -15.43 -10.05 -6.74
C GLN A 407 -13.97 -9.63 -7.03
N TYR A 408 -12.99 -10.42 -6.59
CA TYR A 408 -11.55 -10.14 -6.76
C TYR A 408 -11.13 -9.80 -8.21
N ASN A 409 -11.58 -10.57 -9.20
CA ASN A 409 -11.20 -10.32 -10.60
C ASN A 409 -11.83 -9.02 -11.14
N GLN A 410 -13.06 -8.72 -10.76
CA GLN A 410 -13.75 -7.49 -11.17
C GLN A 410 -13.05 -6.26 -10.57
N PHE A 411 -12.62 -6.37 -9.31
CA PHE A 411 -11.81 -5.35 -8.67
C PHE A 411 -10.51 -5.09 -9.43
N ARG A 412 -9.77 -6.13 -9.82
CA ARG A 412 -8.54 -5.98 -10.63
C ARG A 412 -8.82 -5.35 -12.00
N THR A 413 -9.84 -5.83 -12.72
CA THR A 413 -10.22 -5.24 -14.01
C THR A 413 -10.53 -3.76 -13.89
N LYS A 414 -11.25 -3.35 -12.82
CA LYS A 414 -11.54 -1.93 -12.60
C LYS A 414 -10.29 -1.13 -12.24
N ALA A 415 -9.38 -1.69 -11.45
CA ALA A 415 -8.10 -1.06 -11.14
C ALA A 415 -7.26 -0.82 -12.41
N VAL A 416 -7.23 -1.79 -13.32
CA VAL A 416 -6.58 -1.67 -14.64
C VAL A 416 -7.25 -0.57 -15.47
N GLU A 417 -8.58 -0.56 -15.58
CA GLU A 417 -9.33 0.49 -16.30
C GLU A 417 -8.93 1.89 -15.81
N ILE A 418 -8.84 2.08 -14.49
CA ILE A 418 -8.47 3.37 -13.88
C ILE A 418 -7.01 3.73 -14.17
N GLN A 419 -6.08 2.78 -14.06
CA GLN A 419 -4.67 3.03 -14.42
C GLN A 419 -4.51 3.47 -15.88
N ARG A 420 -5.34 2.94 -16.77
CA ARG A 420 -5.33 3.28 -18.21
C ARG A 420 -6.04 4.60 -18.54
N ALA A 421 -6.82 5.16 -17.61
CA ALA A 421 -7.69 6.31 -17.87
C ALA A 421 -6.99 7.68 -17.83
N ASP A 422 -5.68 7.73 -17.55
CA ASP A 422 -4.88 8.98 -17.48
C ASP A 422 -5.56 10.08 -16.64
N LEU A 423 -5.98 9.70 -15.43
CA LEU A 423 -6.68 10.60 -14.53
C LEU A 423 -5.68 11.50 -13.80
N LYS A 424 -5.92 12.82 -13.83
CA LYS A 424 -5.15 13.80 -13.06
C LYS A 424 -5.38 13.68 -11.56
N THR A 425 -6.63 13.43 -11.18
CA THR A 425 -7.04 13.18 -9.80
C THR A 425 -7.32 11.70 -9.58
N ARG A 426 -7.10 11.28 -8.34
CA ARG A 426 -7.44 9.93 -7.90
C ARG A 426 -8.93 9.63 -8.15
N SER A 427 -9.24 8.48 -8.75
CA SER A 427 -10.63 8.02 -8.93
C SER A 427 -11.32 7.77 -7.58
N ASP A 428 -12.59 8.15 -7.53
CA ASP A 428 -13.56 7.88 -6.46
C ASP A 428 -13.68 6.40 -6.07
N PHE A 429 -13.38 5.50 -7.01
CA PHE A 429 -13.23 4.06 -6.77
C PHE A 429 -12.34 3.75 -5.56
N TYR A 430 -11.35 4.59 -5.30
CA TYR A 430 -10.40 4.42 -4.21
C TYR A 430 -10.75 5.22 -2.95
N ASP A 431 -11.86 5.94 -2.87
CA ASP A 431 -12.12 6.88 -1.76
C ASP A 431 -12.24 6.16 -0.41
N ASN A 432 -12.97 5.03 -0.40
CA ASN A 432 -13.43 4.36 0.81
C ASN A 432 -12.54 3.18 1.22
N TYR A 433 -11.29 3.44 1.59
CA TYR A 433 -10.33 2.40 1.92
C TYR A 433 -10.52 1.79 3.32
N VAL A 434 -10.30 0.48 3.42
CA VAL A 434 -10.23 -0.25 4.69
C VAL A 434 -9.13 -1.30 4.62
N ILE A 435 -8.41 -1.47 5.71
CA ILE A 435 -7.36 -2.48 5.86
C ILE A 435 -7.37 -3.07 7.27
N GLU A 436 -7.07 -4.37 7.34
CA GLU A 436 -6.63 -5.06 8.55
C GLU A 436 -5.39 -5.89 8.21
N GLN A 437 -4.42 -5.93 9.11
CA GLN A 437 -3.12 -6.54 8.87
C GLN A 437 -2.59 -7.21 10.13
N ILE A 438 -1.95 -8.36 9.94
CA ILE A 438 -1.03 -8.97 10.92
C ILE A 438 0.38 -8.80 10.38
N SER A 439 1.28 -8.28 11.21
CA SER A 439 2.71 -8.24 10.93
C SER A 439 3.47 -9.09 11.93
N VAL A 440 4.49 -9.78 11.44
CA VAL A 440 5.41 -10.60 12.23
C VAL A 440 6.83 -10.14 11.90
N ASP A 441 7.52 -9.62 12.90
CA ASP A 441 8.94 -9.27 12.82
C ASP A 441 9.75 -10.41 13.44
N ILE A 442 10.63 -11.04 12.64
CA ILE A 442 11.46 -12.17 13.06
C ILE A 442 12.90 -11.71 13.23
N TYR A 443 13.53 -12.05 14.36
CA TYR A 443 14.85 -11.54 14.78
C TYR A 443 16.05 -12.40 14.42
#